data_AF-A0A7K9LS51-F1
#
_entry.id   AF-A0A7K9LS51-F1
#
_cell.length_a   1.000
_cell.length_b   1.000
_cell.length_c   1.000
_cell.angle_alpha   90.00
_cell.angle_beta   90.00
_cell.angle_gamma   90.00
#
_symmetry.space_group_name_H-M   'P 1'
#
loop_
_entity.id
_entity.type
_entity.pdbx_description
1 polymer ?
#
loop_
_entity_poly.entity_id
_entity_poly.type
_entity_poly.pdbx_seq_one_letter_code
_entity_poly.pdbx_strand_id
1 'polypeptide(L)'
;CPTSCPPTPQAAFAHLALAFRCDVFTLRQRVQVEKRARDAAEENIQEELGQCRAALERLGPSCTDVGCRETLEQLQRSLAVLAAAVERATSAAEKLGAVYQEARMSRAAEVMVQHVENLKRHHMREHAELEEMKRLIQQNSRNRQLAETQDDAEPRLRPHPLMRTFQQGSARRRVSIAVIPKQLLPGASPDSRAVLAGEPEREGAQRWPSTQRSELDPQGQGSTVTREPVAEADGRGSSAEDEEPEQLGL
;
A
#
# COMPACT_ATOMS: atom_id res chain seq x y z
N CYS A 1 7.56 14.29 -23.83
CA CYS A 1 6.90 14.02 -22.54
C CYS A 1 7.98 14.01 -21.46
N PRO A 2 7.95 14.87 -20.43
CA PRO A 2 8.89 14.72 -19.34
C PRO A 2 8.48 13.48 -18.55
N THR A 3 9.40 12.52 -18.45
CA THR A 3 9.29 11.37 -17.55
C THR A 3 9.01 11.88 -16.15
N SER A 4 7.80 11.65 -15.64
CA SER A 4 7.45 12.00 -14.27
C SER A 4 8.38 11.23 -13.33
N CYS A 5 9.26 11.93 -12.61
CA CYS A 5 10.01 11.33 -11.52
C CYS A 5 9.04 10.64 -10.56
N PRO A 6 9.34 9.41 -10.11
CA PRO A 6 8.49 8.73 -9.14
C PRO A 6 8.35 9.61 -7.88
N PRO A 7 7.16 9.67 -7.27
CA PRO A 7 6.93 10.48 -6.09
C PRO A 7 7.88 10.07 -4.96
N THR A 8 8.33 11.04 -4.18
CA THR A 8 9.14 10.75 -2.98
C THR A 8 8.34 9.86 -2.03
N PRO A 9 9.00 9.03 -1.18
CA PRO A 9 8.29 8.14 -0.25
C PRO A 9 7.29 8.88 0.65
N GLN A 10 7.61 10.11 1.07
CA GLN A 10 6.72 10.98 1.82
C GLN A 10 5.48 11.41 1.01
N ALA A 11 5.67 11.83 -0.25
CA ALA A 11 4.55 12.21 -1.10
C ALA A 11 3.64 11.01 -1.41
N ALA A 12 4.23 9.85 -1.72
CA ALA A 12 3.49 8.61 -1.96
C ALA A 12 2.64 8.21 -0.74
N PHE A 13 3.21 8.29 0.47
CA PHE A 13 2.47 8.03 1.70
C PHE A 13 1.34 9.03 1.94
N ALA A 14 1.57 10.33 1.75
CA ALA A 14 0.54 11.35 1.95
C ALA A 14 -0.66 11.17 1.00
N HIS A 15 -0.38 10.88 -0.27
CA HIS A 15 -1.42 10.56 -1.25
C HIS A 15 -2.19 9.29 -0.86
N LEU A 16 -1.48 8.24 -0.46
CA LEU A 16 -2.08 6.98 -0.03
C LEU A 16 -2.98 7.18 1.20
N ALA A 17 -2.50 7.89 2.22
CA ALA A 17 -3.26 8.17 3.44
C ALA A 17 -4.53 8.99 3.16
N LEU A 18 -4.47 9.98 2.27
CA LEU A 18 -5.65 10.74 1.86
C LEU A 18 -6.66 9.83 1.14
N ALA A 19 -6.19 9.03 0.18
CA ALA A 19 -7.04 8.09 -0.56
C ALA A 19 -7.77 7.11 0.39
N PHE A 20 -7.05 6.53 1.38
CA PHE A 20 -7.66 5.65 2.37
C PHE A 20 -8.72 6.35 3.22
N ARG A 21 -8.50 7.61 3.63
CA ARG A 21 -9.50 8.35 4.41
C ARG A 21 -10.79 8.58 3.61
N CYS A 22 -10.66 8.90 2.33
CA CYS A 22 -11.80 9.03 1.42
C CYS A 22 -12.51 7.68 1.21
N ASP A 23 -11.74 6.61 1.02
CA ASP A 23 -12.28 5.26 0.84
C ASP A 23 -13.06 4.81 2.08
N VAL A 24 -12.50 4.94 3.29
CA VAL A 24 -13.17 4.54 4.54
C VAL A 24 -14.52 5.21 4.72
N PHE A 25 -14.65 6.49 4.36
CA PHE A 25 -15.91 7.23 4.47
C PHE A 25 -17.01 6.66 3.55
N THR A 26 -16.66 6.23 2.33
CA THR A 26 -17.64 5.76 1.33
C THR A 26 -17.75 4.23 1.26
N LEU A 27 -16.83 3.49 1.87
CA LEU A 27 -16.68 2.04 1.69
C LEU A 27 -17.95 1.27 2.06
N ARG A 28 -18.58 1.60 3.20
CA ARG A 28 -19.80 0.92 3.64
C ARG A 28 -20.93 1.02 2.63
N GLN A 29 -21.16 2.21 2.08
CA GLN A 29 -22.21 2.44 1.09
C GLN A 29 -21.91 1.71 -0.21
N ARG A 30 -20.66 1.79 -0.69
CA ARG A 30 -20.22 1.07 -1.90
C ARG A 30 -20.38 -0.45 -1.75
N VAL A 31 -19.91 -1.02 -0.64
CA VAL A 31 -20.05 -2.47 -0.36
C VAL A 31 -21.52 -2.88 -0.34
N GLN A 32 -22.38 -2.08 0.27
CA GLN A 32 -23.81 -2.40 0.33
C GLN A 32 -24.48 -2.34 -1.05
N VAL A 33 -24.12 -1.38 -1.90
CA VAL A 33 -24.65 -1.27 -3.27
C VAL A 33 -24.17 -2.44 -4.12
N GLU A 34 -22.88 -2.75 -4.11
CA GLU A 34 -22.30 -3.87 -4.85
C GLU A 34 -22.89 -5.20 -4.40
N LYS A 35 -23.07 -5.40 -3.08
CA LYS A 35 -23.71 -6.61 -2.55
C LYS A 35 -25.14 -6.75 -3.05
N ARG A 36 -25.95 -5.69 -3.00
CA ARG A 36 -27.33 -5.74 -3.52
C ARG A 36 -27.38 -6.01 -5.01
N ALA A 37 -26.49 -5.41 -5.79
CA ALA A 37 -26.42 -5.64 -7.23
C ALA A 37 -26.07 -7.10 -7.55
N ARG A 38 -25.11 -7.68 -6.80
CA ARG A 38 -24.78 -9.10 -6.88
C ARG A 38 -25.96 -9.99 -6.50
N ASP A 39 -26.54 -9.77 -5.31
CA ASP A 39 -27.64 -10.58 -4.80
C ASP A 39 -28.82 -10.57 -5.79
N ALA A 40 -29.18 -9.40 -6.35
CA ALA A 40 -30.22 -9.30 -7.38
C ALA A 40 -29.86 -10.04 -8.68
N ALA A 41 -28.59 -10.02 -9.11
CA ALA A 41 -28.15 -10.76 -10.28
C ALA A 41 -28.20 -12.28 -10.05
N GLU A 42 -27.77 -12.75 -8.87
CA GLU A 42 -27.81 -14.17 -8.49
C GLU A 42 -29.25 -14.67 -8.35
N GLU A 43 -30.13 -13.91 -7.70
CA GLU A 43 -31.56 -14.22 -7.58
C GLU A 43 -32.22 -14.31 -8.97
N ASN A 44 -31.99 -13.33 -9.86
CA ASN A 44 -32.52 -13.36 -11.22
C ASN A 44 -32.05 -14.60 -12.00
N ILE A 45 -30.75 -14.92 -11.92
CA ILE A 45 -30.19 -16.11 -12.58
C ILE A 45 -30.85 -17.39 -12.04
N GLN A 46 -31.03 -17.49 -10.72
CA GLN A 46 -31.67 -18.65 -10.09
C GLN A 46 -33.13 -18.77 -10.52
N GLU A 47 -33.84 -17.64 -10.62
CA GLU A 47 -35.22 -17.61 -11.09
C GLU A 47 -35.32 -18.08 -12.55
N GLU A 48 -34.49 -17.55 -13.45
CA GLU A 48 -34.45 -17.95 -14.86
C GLU A 48 -34.12 -19.44 -15.04
N LEU A 49 -33.14 -19.95 -14.29
CA LEU A 49 -32.80 -21.39 -14.28
C LEU A 49 -33.97 -22.24 -13.75
N GLY A 50 -34.67 -21.76 -12.73
CA GLY A 50 -35.88 -22.39 -12.19
C GLY A 50 -37.02 -22.42 -13.20
N GLN A 51 -37.27 -21.31 -13.89
CA GLN A 51 -38.27 -21.20 -14.96
C GLN A 51 -37.94 -22.14 -16.13
N CYS A 52 -36.66 -22.23 -16.52
CA CYS A 52 -36.19 -23.17 -17.54
C CYS A 52 -36.47 -24.63 -17.13
N ARG A 53 -36.19 -24.98 -15.87
CA ARG A 53 -36.45 -26.32 -15.34
C ARG A 53 -37.94 -26.64 -15.36
N ALA A 54 -38.77 -25.73 -14.86
CA ALA A 54 -40.22 -25.87 -14.88
C ALA A 54 -40.79 -25.96 -16.31
N ALA A 55 -40.21 -25.25 -17.27
CA ALA A 55 -40.59 -25.36 -18.68
C ALA A 55 -40.28 -26.76 -19.26
N LEU A 56 -39.10 -27.31 -18.97
CA LEU A 56 -38.73 -28.68 -19.38
C LEU A 56 -39.62 -29.74 -18.71
N GLU A 57 -39.97 -29.56 -17.43
CA GLU A 57 -40.89 -30.47 -16.72
C GLU A 57 -42.30 -30.45 -17.34
N ARG A 58 -42.81 -29.27 -17.72
CA ARG A 58 -44.10 -29.15 -18.43
C ARG A 58 -44.08 -29.75 -19.83
N LEU A 59 -42.92 -29.73 -20.50
CA LEU A 59 -42.75 -30.32 -21.83
C LEU A 59 -42.64 -31.86 -21.77
N GLY A 60 -42.19 -32.41 -20.63
CA GLY A 60 -42.03 -33.85 -20.42
C GLY A 60 -43.23 -34.70 -20.88
N PRO A 61 -44.46 -34.42 -20.42
CA PRO A 61 -45.66 -35.17 -20.81
C PRO A 61 -46.02 -35.09 -22.31
N SER A 62 -45.58 -34.05 -23.02
CA SER A 62 -45.85 -33.88 -24.45
C SER A 62 -44.83 -34.60 -25.35
N CYS A 63 -43.68 -35.01 -24.80
CA CYS A 63 -42.69 -35.82 -25.50
C CYS A 63 -43.03 -37.32 -25.45
N THR A 64 -43.79 -37.80 -26.43
CA THR A 64 -44.13 -39.23 -26.56
C THR A 64 -43.09 -40.01 -27.38
N ASP A 65 -42.42 -39.36 -28.32
CA ASP A 65 -41.41 -39.96 -29.18
C ASP A 65 -40.07 -40.16 -28.43
N VAL A 66 -39.35 -41.24 -28.77
CA VAL A 66 -38.06 -41.59 -28.17
C VAL A 66 -37.03 -40.48 -28.40
N GLY A 67 -36.97 -39.91 -29.61
CA GLY A 67 -36.06 -38.81 -29.92
C GLY A 67 -36.41 -37.52 -29.14
N CYS A 68 -37.70 -37.24 -28.95
CA CYS A 68 -38.15 -36.12 -28.09
C CYS A 68 -37.72 -36.30 -26.64
N ARG A 69 -37.82 -37.53 -26.10
CA ARG A 69 -37.39 -37.82 -24.73
C ARG A 69 -35.87 -37.70 -24.55
N GLU A 70 -35.08 -38.22 -25.48
CA GLU A 70 -33.62 -38.12 -25.44
C GLU A 70 -33.14 -36.66 -25.50
N THR A 71 -33.76 -35.84 -26.36
CA THR A 71 -33.46 -34.41 -26.46
C THR A 71 -33.86 -33.64 -25.20
N LEU A 72 -35.00 -33.97 -24.59
CA LEU A 72 -35.43 -33.38 -23.32
C LEU A 72 -34.49 -33.74 -22.17
N GLU A 73 -34.05 -34.99 -22.07
CA GLU A 73 -33.04 -35.43 -21.09
C GLU A 73 -31.69 -34.75 -21.32
N GLN A 74 -31.29 -34.56 -22.58
CA GLN A 74 -30.08 -33.81 -22.92
C GLN A 74 -30.19 -32.34 -22.48
N LEU A 75 -31.33 -31.70 -22.70
CA LEU A 75 -31.58 -30.32 -22.25
C LEU A 75 -31.54 -30.21 -20.72
N GLN A 76 -32.13 -31.16 -20.00
CA GLN A 76 -32.07 -31.20 -18.53
C GLN A 76 -30.63 -31.35 -18.02
N ARG A 77 -29.84 -32.23 -18.64
CA ARG A 77 -28.40 -32.39 -18.32
C ARG A 77 -27.62 -31.12 -18.61
N SER A 78 -27.85 -30.49 -19.77
CA SER A 78 -27.22 -29.21 -20.11
C SER A 78 -27.60 -28.09 -19.14
N LEU A 79 -28.85 -28.02 -18.70
CA LEU A 79 -29.31 -27.04 -17.70
C LEU A 79 -28.65 -27.26 -16.33
N ALA A 80 -28.49 -28.51 -15.90
CA ALA A 80 -27.78 -28.83 -14.66
C ALA A 80 -26.30 -28.44 -14.72
N VAL A 81 -25.64 -28.71 -15.85
CA VAL A 81 -24.25 -28.28 -16.09
C VAL A 81 -24.14 -26.75 -16.10
N LEU A 82 -25.10 -26.06 -16.71
CA LEU A 82 -25.16 -24.60 -16.75
C LEU A 82 -25.30 -24.02 -15.34
N ALA A 83 -26.23 -24.52 -14.53
CA ALA A 83 -26.41 -24.07 -13.14
C ALA A 83 -25.12 -24.22 -12.33
N ALA A 84 -24.49 -25.40 -12.39
CA ALA A 84 -23.22 -25.64 -11.70
C ALA A 84 -22.07 -24.77 -12.25
N ALA A 85 -22.06 -24.46 -13.54
CA ALA A 85 -21.08 -23.57 -14.13
C ALA A 85 -21.26 -22.12 -13.65
N VAL A 86 -22.51 -21.65 -13.51
CA VAL A 86 -22.80 -20.30 -13.01
C VAL A 86 -22.43 -20.16 -11.53
N GLU A 87 -22.73 -21.16 -10.70
CA GLU A 87 -22.29 -21.19 -9.29
C GLU A 87 -20.76 -21.15 -9.16
N ARG A 88 -20.06 -21.95 -9.98
CA ARG A 88 -18.58 -21.91 -10.00
C ARG A 88 -18.06 -20.56 -10.47
N ALA A 89 -18.67 -19.96 -11.48
CA ALA A 89 -18.24 -18.68 -12.04
C ALA A 89 -18.44 -17.53 -11.04
N THR A 90 -19.59 -17.46 -10.37
CA THR A 90 -19.89 -16.46 -9.34
C THR A 90 -18.96 -16.60 -8.13
N SER A 91 -18.75 -17.83 -7.63
CA SER A 91 -17.79 -18.09 -6.53
C SER A 91 -16.34 -17.75 -6.92
N ALA A 92 -15.92 -18.11 -8.13
CA ALA A 92 -14.58 -17.78 -8.62
C ALA A 92 -14.39 -16.26 -8.78
N ALA A 93 -15.40 -15.55 -9.28
CA ALA A 93 -15.36 -14.09 -9.41
C ALA A 93 -15.24 -13.40 -8.04
N GLU A 94 -15.96 -13.85 -7.02
CA GLU A 94 -15.86 -13.32 -5.66
C GLU A 94 -14.45 -13.54 -5.06
N LYS A 95 -13.94 -14.77 -5.14
CA LYS A 95 -12.59 -15.11 -4.66
C LYS A 95 -11.50 -14.31 -5.38
N LEU A 96 -11.59 -14.20 -6.70
CA LEU A 96 -10.64 -13.43 -7.50
C LEU A 96 -10.71 -11.94 -7.14
N GLY A 97 -11.91 -11.40 -6.92
CA GLY A 97 -12.11 -10.03 -6.44
C GLY A 97 -11.42 -9.78 -5.09
N ALA A 98 -11.52 -10.73 -4.16
CA ALA A 98 -10.84 -10.65 -2.87
C ALA A 98 -9.30 -10.63 -3.03
N VAL A 99 -8.74 -11.51 -3.87
CA VAL A 99 -7.29 -11.56 -4.14
C VAL A 99 -6.79 -10.26 -4.77
N TYR A 100 -7.53 -9.66 -5.72
CA TYR A 100 -7.16 -8.36 -6.28
C TYR A 100 -7.15 -7.24 -5.23
N GLN A 101 -8.09 -7.26 -4.28
CA GLN A 101 -8.08 -6.30 -3.18
C GLN A 101 -6.90 -6.53 -2.26
N GLU A 102 -6.57 -7.78 -1.92
CA GLU A 102 -5.39 -8.12 -1.12
C GLU A 102 -4.11 -7.62 -1.79
N ALA A 103 -3.89 -7.94 -3.07
CA ALA A 103 -2.72 -7.49 -3.83
C ALA A 103 -2.59 -5.96 -3.83
N ARG A 104 -3.72 -5.24 -3.95
CA ARG A 104 -3.74 -3.77 -3.87
C ARG A 104 -3.37 -3.27 -2.47
N MET A 105 -3.84 -3.93 -1.42
CA MET A 105 -3.53 -3.57 -0.03
C MET A 105 -2.08 -3.91 0.35
N SER A 106 -1.51 -4.98 -0.20
CA SER A 106 -0.10 -5.35 0.02
C SER A 106 0.84 -4.24 -0.43
N ARG A 107 0.61 -3.68 -1.62
CA ARG A 107 1.42 -2.55 -2.11
C ARG A 107 1.24 -1.26 -1.29
N ALA A 108 0.03 -1.03 -0.78
CA ALA A 108 -0.20 0.08 0.15
C ALA A 108 0.60 -0.11 1.45
N ALA A 109 0.62 -1.33 2.00
CA ALA A 109 1.40 -1.65 3.19
C ALA A 109 2.90 -1.44 2.96
N GLU A 110 3.45 -1.81 1.80
CA GLU A 110 4.85 -1.53 1.45
C GLU A 110 5.20 -0.05 1.51
N VAL A 111 4.35 0.83 0.95
CA VAL A 111 4.56 2.29 1.01
C VAL A 111 4.55 2.79 2.46
N MET A 112 3.68 2.24 3.30
CA MET A 112 3.60 2.58 4.73
C MET A 112 4.85 2.12 5.49
N VAL A 113 5.30 0.89 5.27
CA VAL A 113 6.56 0.37 5.85
C VAL A 113 7.73 1.24 5.41
N GLN A 114 7.81 1.54 4.12
CA GLN A 114 8.89 2.35 3.58
C GLN A 114 8.91 3.76 4.19
N HIS A 115 7.74 4.35 4.43
CA HIS A 115 7.60 5.63 5.11
C HIS A 115 8.18 5.57 6.52
N VAL A 116 7.77 4.57 7.33
CA VAL A 116 8.26 4.39 8.71
C VAL A 116 9.78 4.20 8.75
N GLU A 117 10.34 3.39 7.86
CA GLU A 117 11.79 3.21 7.76
C GLU A 117 12.53 4.50 7.39
N ASN A 118 11.95 5.30 6.49
CA ASN A 118 12.52 6.59 6.13
C ASN A 118 12.54 7.54 7.32
N LEU A 119 11.46 7.59 8.12
CA LEU A 119 11.43 8.35 9.36
C LEU A 119 12.52 7.89 10.34
N LYS A 120 12.69 6.57 10.53
CA LYS A 120 13.77 6.03 11.39
C LYS A 120 15.15 6.47 10.90
N ARG A 121 15.42 6.34 9.60
CA ARG A 121 16.70 6.80 9.00
C ARG A 121 16.89 8.29 9.15
N HIS A 122 15.84 9.09 9.01
CA HIS A 122 15.90 10.54 9.19
C HIS A 122 16.25 10.89 10.64
N HIS A 123 15.53 10.31 11.59
CA HIS A 123 15.75 10.53 13.02
C HIS A 123 17.18 10.17 13.45
N MET A 124 17.72 9.03 12.99
CA MET A 124 19.11 8.64 13.29
C MET A 124 20.13 9.61 12.72
N ARG A 125 19.90 10.13 11.50
CA ARG A 125 20.78 11.13 10.88
C ARG A 125 20.78 12.43 11.66
N GLU A 126 19.60 12.97 11.98
CA GLU A 126 19.47 14.18 12.81
C GLU A 126 20.12 13.99 14.18
N HIS A 127 19.96 12.83 14.81
CA HIS A 127 20.58 12.53 16.10
C HIS A 127 22.12 12.56 16.01
N ALA A 128 22.69 11.95 14.97
CA ALA A 128 24.13 11.96 14.75
C ALA A 128 24.68 13.38 14.48
N GLU A 129 23.99 14.17 13.65
CA GLU A 129 24.34 15.57 13.38
C GLU A 129 24.30 16.42 14.65
N LEU A 130 23.28 16.21 15.50
CA LEU A 130 23.16 16.89 16.79
C LEU A 130 24.29 16.50 17.76
N GLU A 131 24.69 15.24 17.80
CA GLU A 131 25.83 14.80 18.61
C GLU A 131 27.15 15.39 18.12
N GLU A 132 27.38 15.44 16.81
CA GLU A 132 28.56 16.06 16.22
C GLU A 132 28.64 17.54 16.57
N MET A 133 27.54 18.27 16.43
CA MET A 133 27.46 19.69 16.81
C MET A 133 27.77 19.89 18.31
N LYS A 134 27.24 19.03 19.19
CA LYS A 134 27.54 19.07 20.62
C LYS A 134 29.04 18.85 20.89
N ARG A 135 29.66 17.87 20.23
CA ARG A 135 31.10 17.60 20.36
C ARG A 135 31.93 18.79 19.89
N LEU A 136 31.57 19.41 18.76
CA LEU A 136 32.26 20.57 18.22
C LEU A 136 32.19 21.78 19.16
N ILE A 137 31.02 22.04 19.75
CA ILE A 137 30.83 23.11 20.74
C ILE A 137 31.69 22.86 21.99
N GLN A 138 31.69 21.63 22.51
CA GLN A 138 32.48 21.25 23.69
C GLN A 138 33.99 21.33 23.41
N GLN A 139 34.42 20.96 22.21
CA GLN A 139 35.82 21.10 21.81
C GLN A 139 36.20 22.58 21.66
N ASN A 140 35.33 23.40 21.07
CA ASN A 140 35.58 24.83 20.92
C ASN A 140 35.66 25.55 22.27
N SER A 141 34.78 25.21 23.22
CA SER A 141 34.84 25.77 24.58
C SER A 141 36.11 25.37 25.32
N ARG A 142 36.54 24.10 25.23
CA ARG A 142 37.83 23.65 25.78
C ARG A 142 39.02 24.35 25.12
N ASN A 143 39.04 24.45 23.79
CA ASN A 143 40.10 25.16 23.06
C ASN A 143 40.16 26.65 23.44
N ARG A 144 39.00 27.28 23.66
CA ARG A 144 38.94 28.67 24.12
C ARG A 144 39.50 28.82 25.54
N GLN A 145 39.15 27.91 26.46
CA GLN A 145 39.71 27.90 27.81
C GLN A 145 41.23 27.72 27.80
N LEU A 146 41.75 26.81 26.97
CA LEU A 146 43.19 26.59 26.81
C LEU A 146 43.90 27.85 26.27
N ALA A 147 43.30 28.52 25.27
CA ALA A 147 43.83 29.77 24.73
C ALA A 147 43.86 30.90 25.78
N GLU A 148 42.85 31.00 26.66
CA GLU A 148 42.81 31.96 27.75
C GLU A 148 43.88 31.66 28.83
N THR A 149 44.14 30.38 29.15
CA THR A 149 45.20 30.00 30.11
C THR A 149 46.63 30.14 29.58
N GLN A 150 46.83 30.03 28.27
CA GLN A 150 48.16 30.20 27.65
C GLN A 150 48.58 31.67 27.63
N ASP A 151 47.63 32.60 27.47
CA ASP A 151 47.87 34.05 27.50
C ASP A 151 48.25 34.56 28.92
N ASP A 152 47.80 33.87 29.98
CA ASP A 152 48.20 34.15 31.37
C ASP A 152 49.54 33.50 31.78
N ALA A 153 49.97 32.45 31.05
CA ALA A 153 51.19 31.69 31.36
C ALA A 153 52.47 32.25 30.70
N GLU A 154 52.38 33.36 29.96
CA GLU A 154 53.54 34.04 29.39
C GLU A 154 53.82 35.35 30.18
N PRO A 155 54.69 35.32 31.21
CA PRO A 155 55.05 36.50 31.95
C PRO A 155 55.90 37.41 31.05
N ARG A 156 55.29 38.52 30.62
CA ARG A 156 55.92 39.85 30.43
C ARG A 156 57.37 39.86 29.96
N LEU A 157 57.57 39.83 28.64
CA LEU A 157 58.69 40.52 28.01
C LEU A 157 58.20 41.34 26.81
N ARG A 158 57.39 42.38 27.07
CA ARG A 158 57.23 43.48 26.13
C ARG A 158 57.68 44.79 26.78
N PRO A 159 58.68 45.49 26.23
CA PRO A 159 59.02 46.84 26.64
C PRO A 159 57.82 47.77 26.41
N HIS A 160 57.50 48.58 27.42
CA HIS A 160 56.47 49.61 27.38
C HIS A 160 56.77 50.64 26.28
N PRO A 161 55.79 51.03 25.45
CA PRO A 161 55.80 52.33 24.78
C PRO A 161 54.98 53.32 25.60
N LEU A 162 55.65 54.39 26.03
CA LEU A 162 55.02 55.56 26.61
C LEU A 162 54.21 56.33 25.54
N MET A 163 53.09 56.90 25.99
CA MET A 163 52.28 57.96 25.38
C MET A 163 51.20 57.57 24.37
N ARG A 164 50.05 58.20 24.63
CA ARG A 164 48.68 57.98 24.15
C ARG A 164 48.42 58.88 22.95
N THR A 165 47.86 58.35 21.86
CA THR A 165 47.04 59.14 20.94
C THR A 165 45.80 58.35 20.53
N PHE A 166 44.74 59.12 20.29
CA PHE A 166 43.39 58.72 19.95
C PHE A 166 43.31 57.90 18.65
N GLN A 167 42.25 57.08 18.57
CA GLN A 167 41.72 56.40 17.39
C GLN A 167 42.29 55.02 17.05
N GLN A 168 41.34 54.14 16.68
CA GLN A 168 41.50 52.92 15.89
C GLN A 168 41.69 51.58 16.64
N GLY A 169 40.56 50.89 16.78
CA GLY A 169 40.48 49.48 16.39
C GLY A 169 40.91 48.43 17.41
N SER A 170 40.17 48.28 18.52
CA SER A 170 40.05 46.96 19.14
C SER A 170 39.14 46.09 18.26
N ALA A 171 39.68 45.65 17.13
CA ALA A 171 39.07 44.60 16.34
C ALA A 171 39.29 43.27 17.07
N ARG A 172 38.54 43.04 18.16
CA ARG A 172 38.13 41.68 18.51
C ARG A 172 37.43 41.16 17.25
N ARG A 173 38.15 40.41 16.40
CA ARG A 173 37.53 39.69 15.29
C ARG A 173 36.51 38.75 15.92
N ARG A 174 35.26 39.20 16.04
CA ARG A 174 34.13 38.29 16.26
C ARG A 174 34.14 37.35 15.07
N VAL A 175 34.50 36.10 15.29
CA VAL A 175 34.22 35.04 14.32
C VAL A 175 32.73 34.75 14.48
N SER A 176 31.90 35.47 13.71
CA SER A 176 30.50 35.09 13.53
C SER A 176 30.48 33.82 12.69
N ILE A 177 30.34 32.66 13.35
CA ILE A 177 29.99 31.41 12.67
C ILE A 177 28.51 31.52 12.32
N ALA A 178 28.22 32.00 11.12
CA ALA A 178 26.88 31.88 10.55
C ALA A 178 26.69 30.42 10.12
N VAL A 179 26.06 29.61 10.98
CA VAL A 179 25.53 28.31 10.53
C VAL A 179 24.25 28.62 9.77
N ILE A 180 24.33 28.66 8.43
CA ILE A 180 23.15 28.78 7.56
C ILE A 180 22.51 27.38 7.50
N PRO A 181 21.31 27.16 8.07
CA PRO A 181 20.57 25.93 7.82
C PRO A 181 20.19 25.90 6.33
N LYS A 182 20.41 24.77 5.66
CA LYS A 182 20.16 24.61 4.22
C LYS A 182 18.67 24.58 3.82
N GLN A 183 17.76 25.17 4.60
CA GLN A 183 16.33 25.14 4.32
C GLN A 183 15.66 26.49 4.62
N LEU A 184 15.93 27.47 3.76
CA LEU A 184 14.96 28.55 3.53
C LEU A 184 15.10 29.08 2.10
N LEU A 185 14.46 28.37 1.17
CA LEU A 185 13.94 28.98 -0.05
C LEU A 185 12.42 28.82 -0.03
N PRO A 186 11.69 29.86 0.39
CA PRO A 186 10.40 30.17 -0.20
C PRO A 186 10.39 31.66 -0.56
N GLY A 187 10.69 31.95 -1.82
CA GLY A 187 10.48 33.26 -2.44
C GLY A 187 9.26 33.20 -3.34
N ALA A 188 8.09 33.44 -2.76
CA ALA A 188 6.94 33.95 -3.52
C ALA A 188 7.24 35.40 -3.93
N SER A 189 7.05 35.71 -5.21
CA SER A 189 7.07 37.06 -5.76
C SER A 189 5.77 37.80 -5.41
N PRO A 190 5.78 39.10 -5.10
CA PRO A 190 4.57 39.88 -4.94
C PRO A 190 4.15 40.61 -6.23
N ASP A 191 2.83 40.74 -6.36
CA ASP A 191 2.02 41.71 -7.08
C ASP A 191 1.88 41.68 -8.62
N SER A 192 0.70 41.24 -9.06
CA SER A 192 -0.15 42.04 -9.95
C SER A 192 -1.63 41.74 -9.66
N ARG A 193 -2.39 42.82 -9.44
CA ARG A 193 -3.79 42.88 -9.02
C ARG A 193 -4.69 43.16 -10.23
N ALA A 194 -5.73 42.36 -10.44
CA ALA A 194 -7.00 42.72 -11.14
C ALA A 194 -7.98 41.53 -11.05
N VAL A 195 -8.93 41.51 -10.10
CA VAL A 195 -10.37 41.79 -10.30
C VAL A 195 -11.00 41.10 -11.54
N LEU A 196 -11.86 40.09 -11.33
CA LEU A 196 -13.31 40.12 -11.59
C LEU A 196 -13.96 38.73 -11.43
N ALA A 197 -15.22 38.77 -10.98
CA ALA A 197 -16.11 37.65 -10.69
C ALA A 197 -16.68 36.98 -11.95
N GLY A 198 -17.12 35.72 -11.81
CA GLY A 198 -18.02 35.06 -12.76
C GLY A 198 -17.95 33.52 -12.73
N GLU A 199 -18.90 32.89 -12.02
CA GLU A 199 -19.50 31.60 -12.43
C GLU A 199 -20.20 31.79 -13.79
N PRO A 200 -20.32 30.78 -14.69
CA PRO A 200 -21.09 29.55 -14.39
C PRO A 200 -20.65 28.24 -15.09
N GLU A 201 -21.22 27.15 -14.55
CA GLU A 201 -21.73 25.89 -15.17
C GLU A 201 -21.02 25.12 -16.33
N ARG A 202 -20.94 23.81 -16.06
CA ARG A 202 -21.29 22.62 -16.87
C ARG A 202 -20.34 21.99 -17.92
N GLU A 203 -20.32 20.65 -17.77
CA GLU A 203 -20.21 19.58 -18.77
C GLU A 203 -18.82 19.25 -19.38
N GLY A 204 -18.41 17.99 -19.20
CA GLY A 204 -17.21 17.45 -19.81
C GLY A 204 -16.83 16.07 -19.26
N ALA A 205 -17.60 15.05 -19.66
CA ALA A 205 -17.27 13.65 -19.44
C ALA A 205 -15.85 13.33 -19.94
N GLN A 206 -14.97 12.86 -19.06
CA GLN A 206 -13.71 12.26 -19.46
C GLN A 206 -13.59 10.84 -18.91
N ARG A 207 -13.90 9.93 -19.85
CA ARG A 207 -13.66 8.50 -19.91
C ARG A 207 -12.20 8.17 -19.54
N TRP A 208 -12.01 7.38 -18.50
CA TRP A 208 -10.70 6.77 -18.20
C TRP A 208 -10.42 5.63 -19.19
N PRO A 209 -9.21 5.53 -19.79
CA PRO A 209 -8.82 4.37 -20.58
C PRO A 209 -8.50 3.18 -19.69
N SER A 210 -9.06 2.04 -20.06
CA SER A 210 -8.85 0.71 -19.47
C SER A 210 -7.36 0.34 -19.45
N THR A 211 -6.85 -0.05 -18.28
CA THR A 211 -5.52 -0.63 -18.12
C THR A 211 -5.43 -1.93 -18.92
N GLN A 212 -4.33 -2.06 -19.65
CA GLN A 212 -3.97 -3.20 -20.49
C GLN A 212 -4.01 -4.52 -19.71
N ARG A 213 -4.77 -5.47 -20.28
CA ARG A 213 -4.72 -6.90 -20.01
C ARG A 213 -3.37 -7.42 -20.51
N SER A 214 -2.47 -7.81 -19.60
CA SER A 214 -1.36 -8.71 -19.98
C SER A 214 -1.91 -10.13 -20.07
N GLU A 215 -1.80 -10.70 -21.26
CA GLU A 215 -2.03 -12.12 -21.53
C GLU A 215 -1.02 -12.96 -20.73
N LEU A 216 -1.52 -14.01 -20.07
CA LEU A 216 -0.71 -15.09 -19.54
C LEU A 216 -1.09 -16.34 -20.33
N ASP A 217 -0.19 -16.75 -21.23
CA ASP A 217 -0.20 -18.07 -21.87
C ASP A 217 0.03 -19.17 -20.83
N PRO A 218 -0.75 -20.27 -20.82
CA PRO A 218 -0.43 -21.44 -20.03
C PRO A 218 0.48 -22.37 -20.85
N GLN A 219 1.77 -22.42 -20.48
CA GLN A 219 2.68 -23.41 -21.06
C GLN A 219 2.40 -24.78 -20.43
N GLY A 220 1.72 -25.63 -21.21
CA GLY A 220 1.56 -27.04 -20.93
C GLY A 220 2.91 -27.77 -21.00
N GLN A 221 3.17 -28.61 -20.00
CA GLN A 221 4.06 -29.75 -20.13
C GLN A 221 3.36 -30.96 -19.52
N GLY A 222 2.87 -31.83 -20.39
CA GLY A 222 2.56 -33.20 -20.03
C GLY A 222 3.85 -34.01 -20.00
N SER A 223 3.97 -34.93 -19.05
CA SER A 223 4.78 -36.12 -19.22
C SER A 223 4.18 -37.27 -18.45
N THR A 224 3.52 -38.14 -19.20
CA THR A 224 3.02 -39.46 -18.82
C THR A 224 4.20 -40.42 -18.63
N VAL A 225 4.29 -41.11 -17.50
CA VAL A 225 4.87 -42.47 -17.43
C VAL A 225 3.97 -43.35 -16.57
N THR A 226 3.44 -44.35 -17.25
CA THR A 226 2.61 -45.47 -16.78
C THR A 226 3.48 -46.53 -16.10
N ARG A 227 3.11 -47.02 -14.91
CA ARG A 227 3.02 -48.48 -14.65
C ARG A 227 2.27 -48.81 -13.34
N GLU A 228 1.43 -49.83 -13.50
CA GLU A 228 0.41 -50.47 -12.65
C GLU A 228 0.89 -51.23 -11.38
N PRO A 229 -0.03 -51.77 -10.54
CA PRO A 229 0.07 -51.81 -9.08
C PRO A 229 0.50 -53.18 -8.50
N VAL A 230 0.82 -53.19 -7.20
CA VAL A 230 0.96 -54.41 -6.39
C VAL A 230 0.11 -54.28 -5.13
N ALA A 231 -0.65 -55.33 -4.86
CA ALA A 231 -1.57 -55.51 -3.75
C ALA A 231 -0.90 -56.13 -2.51
N GLU A 232 -1.72 -56.34 -1.47
CA GLU A 232 -1.49 -56.98 -0.16
C GLU A 232 -0.89 -56.08 0.93
N ALA A 233 -1.27 -56.16 2.21
CA ALA A 233 -2.38 -56.78 2.93
C ALA A 233 -2.27 -56.29 4.40
N ASP A 234 -3.42 -56.21 5.07
CA ASP A 234 -3.68 -56.44 6.50
C ASP A 234 -2.88 -55.69 7.60
N GLY A 235 -3.61 -55.17 8.60
CA GLY A 235 -2.99 -54.45 9.72
C GLY A 235 -3.95 -53.77 10.70
N ARG A 236 -4.79 -54.58 11.33
CA ARG A 236 -5.63 -54.28 12.51
C ARG A 236 -4.84 -53.56 13.63
N GLY A 237 -5.41 -52.49 14.22
CA GLY A 237 -4.91 -51.93 15.49
C GLY A 237 -5.67 -50.69 15.96
N SER A 238 -6.53 -50.87 16.98
CA SER A 238 -7.32 -49.83 17.67
C SER A 238 -6.60 -49.31 18.92
N SER A 239 -6.65 -47.99 19.17
CA SER A 239 -6.68 -47.34 20.50
C SER A 239 -6.59 -45.81 20.26
N ALA A 240 -7.67 -45.03 20.39
CA ALA A 240 -8.19 -44.45 21.63
C ALA A 240 -7.17 -43.50 22.28
N GLU A 241 -7.17 -42.23 21.84
CA GLU A 241 -6.58 -41.10 22.55
C GLU A 241 -7.72 -40.36 23.25
N ASP A 242 -7.66 -40.28 24.58
CA ASP A 242 -8.46 -39.39 25.40
C ASP A 242 -7.65 -39.04 26.66
N GLU A 243 -7.79 -37.78 27.11
CA GLU A 243 -7.43 -37.21 28.42
C GLU A 243 -6.03 -36.55 28.58
N GLU A 244 -5.99 -35.25 28.27
CA GLU A 244 -5.42 -34.18 29.14
C GLU A 244 -6.52 -33.80 30.18
N PRO A 245 -6.23 -33.34 31.43
CA PRO A 245 -5.52 -32.06 31.61
C PRO A 245 -4.67 -31.85 32.88
N GLU A 246 -3.80 -30.85 32.78
CA GLU A 246 -3.36 -29.83 33.76
C GLU A 246 -3.50 -30.08 35.28
N GLN A 247 -2.34 -30.08 35.97
CA GLN A 247 -2.16 -29.36 37.24
C GLN A 247 -0.66 -29.21 37.58
N LEU A 248 -0.13 -28.00 37.40
CA LEU A 248 1.13 -27.57 38.03
C LEU A 248 0.82 -26.44 39.02
N GLY A 249 0.85 -26.80 40.30
CA GLY A 249 1.07 -25.87 41.39
C GLY A 249 2.45 -26.11 41.97
N LEU A 250 3.27 -25.07 41.99
CA LEU A 250 4.15 -24.59 43.07
C LEU A 250 5.13 -23.54 42.50
#